data_AF-B7PGR7-F1
#
_entry.id   AF-B7PGR7-F1
#
_cell.length_a   1.000
_cell.length_b   1.000
_cell.length_c   1.000
_cell.angle_alpha   90.00
_cell.angle_beta   90.00
_cell.angle_gamma   90.00
#
_symmetry.space_group_name_H-M   'P 1'
#
loop_
_entity.id
_entity.type
_entity.pdbx_description
1 polymer ?
#
loop_
_entity_poly.entity_id
_entity_poly.type
_entity_poly.pdbx_seq_one_letter_code
_entity_poly.pdbx_strand_id
1 'polypeptide(L)'
;MGAPVRIALLLAFCVPLAARAAQDMSSVVWSHATNSRWKLDKALNDKQNPYLEADVSYADGIAVMAHPPVKSWDLSLKEFLRLVCSTPKNTTLKLDFKSNDVLHAAFHDLDNAPVKNLQDLWLNADVVQGAGGAPLVDGRRFVHMCSTRFPWAVISPGWTTLPQSTYTWGQVEAMARLLLCEAPLPPRTTFPVRASLVATSIPQLSWLLDVTRNSTLTVWASDNDPWATEGLVRLRQELPWSSVYYDLPGQQDADFKAARSKVSYRPQADDLPEWRLSLEPSCQTRPLAGKRAVFLRGTWASVKLPSRWETLESKVDLTQARSLTVVLGEHHLTLEGQCFYAVLNKADNVTARFWNFRCSDDNVSTSQTPLMTRLWSVGAGTDTVVRFESDGAVVVYDVHVSGSTARPLRSAVMVMALALAAFYAVT
;
A
#
# COMPACT_ATOMS: atom_id res chain seq x y z
N MET A 1 55.55 -29.09 -21.41
CA MET A 1 54.79 -28.84 -20.16
C MET A 1 54.10 -27.50 -20.31
N GLY A 2 52.77 -27.49 -20.34
CA GLY A 2 51.97 -26.30 -20.54
C GLY A 2 50.51 -26.70 -20.70
N ALA A 3 49.74 -26.61 -19.62
CA ALA A 3 48.31 -26.89 -19.62
C ALA A 3 47.54 -25.62 -20.02
N PRO A 4 46.52 -25.69 -20.90
CA PRO A 4 45.64 -24.55 -21.13
C PRO A 4 44.57 -24.51 -20.04
N VAL A 5 44.53 -23.39 -19.32
CA VAL A 5 43.47 -23.01 -18.38
C VAL A 5 42.16 -22.86 -19.17
N ARG A 6 41.18 -23.71 -18.87
CA ARG A 6 39.80 -23.55 -19.38
C ARG A 6 39.13 -22.41 -18.62
N ILE A 7 38.97 -21.27 -19.28
CA ILE A 7 38.07 -20.20 -18.82
C ILE A 7 36.64 -20.72 -18.98
N ALA A 8 35.99 -21.06 -17.86
CA ALA A 8 34.57 -21.33 -17.83
C ALA A 8 33.81 -20.01 -18.02
N LEU A 9 33.23 -19.81 -19.21
CA LEU A 9 32.26 -18.75 -19.45
C LEU A 9 31.04 -19.01 -18.56
N LEU A 10 30.85 -18.19 -17.53
CA LEU A 10 29.56 -18.04 -16.84
C LEU A 10 28.59 -17.41 -17.82
N LEU A 11 27.90 -18.23 -18.62
CA LEU A 11 26.65 -17.87 -19.25
C LEU A 11 25.62 -17.75 -18.12
N ALA A 12 25.54 -16.54 -17.55
CA ALA A 12 24.38 -16.12 -16.79
C ALA A 12 23.19 -16.27 -17.74
N PHE A 13 22.35 -17.27 -17.46
CA PHE A 13 21.02 -17.36 -18.05
C PHE A 13 20.26 -16.10 -17.63
N CYS A 14 20.25 -15.08 -18.48
CA CYS A 14 19.14 -14.14 -18.58
C CYS A 14 17.94 -14.95 -19.08
N VAL A 15 17.35 -15.75 -18.19
CA VAL A 15 15.93 -16.09 -18.34
C VAL A 15 15.23 -14.75 -18.14
N PRO A 16 14.45 -14.25 -19.11
CA PRO A 16 13.55 -13.15 -18.80
C PRO A 16 12.74 -13.60 -17.59
N LEU A 17 12.62 -12.77 -16.55
CA LEU A 17 11.53 -12.91 -15.60
C LEU A 17 10.24 -12.76 -16.42
N ALA A 18 9.82 -13.82 -17.11
CA ALA A 18 8.45 -14.03 -17.45
C ALA A 18 7.75 -13.95 -16.09
N ALA A 19 7.02 -12.85 -15.88
CA ALA A 19 6.26 -12.60 -14.69
C ALA A 19 5.49 -13.88 -14.37
N ARG A 20 5.98 -14.63 -13.37
CA ARG A 20 5.19 -15.67 -12.73
C ARG A 20 3.94 -14.92 -12.30
N ALA A 21 2.80 -15.22 -12.93
CA ALA A 21 1.57 -14.48 -12.70
C ALA A 21 1.44 -14.27 -11.19
N ALA A 22 1.54 -13.03 -10.74
CA ALA A 22 1.63 -12.72 -9.33
C ALA A 22 0.43 -13.37 -8.63
N GLN A 23 0.68 -14.14 -7.57
CA GLN A 23 -0.37 -14.91 -6.91
C GLN A 23 -1.50 -13.97 -6.50
N ASP A 24 -2.74 -14.30 -6.84
CA ASP A 24 -3.91 -13.51 -6.45
C ASP A 24 -4.28 -13.82 -5.00
N MET A 25 -4.01 -12.90 -4.08
CA MET A 25 -4.25 -13.13 -2.65
C MET A 25 -5.73 -13.06 -2.27
N SER A 26 -6.62 -12.73 -3.22
CA SER A 26 -8.07 -12.83 -2.98
C SER A 26 -8.58 -14.27 -2.91
N SER A 27 -7.80 -15.27 -3.34
CA SER A 27 -8.17 -16.68 -3.18
C SER A 27 -7.92 -17.23 -1.77
N VAL A 28 -7.25 -16.46 -0.90
CA VAL A 28 -7.01 -16.85 0.49
C VAL A 28 -8.35 -16.96 1.23
N VAL A 29 -8.48 -17.98 2.08
CA VAL A 29 -9.66 -18.23 2.89
C VAL A 29 -9.31 -18.00 4.36
N TRP A 30 -10.08 -17.12 5.00
CA TRP A 30 -9.89 -16.71 6.38
C TRP A 30 -10.88 -17.44 7.29
N SER A 31 -10.40 -17.89 8.45
CA SER A 31 -11.23 -18.12 9.61
C SER A 31 -11.12 -16.89 10.50
N HIS A 32 -12.01 -15.92 10.23
CA HIS A 32 -12.10 -14.65 10.96
C HIS A 32 -12.50 -14.89 12.42
N ALA A 33 -11.95 -14.15 13.39
CA ALA A 33 -12.33 -14.17 14.81
C ALA A 33 -12.47 -15.60 15.38
N THR A 34 -11.41 -16.41 15.24
CA THR A 34 -11.32 -17.80 15.70
C THR A 34 -11.04 -17.86 17.21
N ASN A 35 -11.97 -17.30 17.99
CA ASN A 35 -11.75 -17.03 19.42
C ASN A 35 -12.23 -18.14 20.36
N SER A 36 -12.91 -19.17 19.86
CA SER A 36 -13.45 -20.24 20.71
C SER A 36 -12.89 -21.59 20.32
N ARG A 37 -12.89 -22.53 21.28
CA ARG A 37 -12.44 -23.90 21.01
C ARG A 37 -13.21 -24.54 19.86
N TRP A 38 -14.53 -24.39 19.86
CA TRP A 38 -15.39 -24.91 18.80
C TRP A 38 -14.99 -24.39 17.42
N LYS A 39 -14.74 -23.09 17.30
CA LYS A 39 -14.41 -22.46 16.01
C LYS A 39 -13.00 -22.85 15.56
N LEU A 40 -12.06 -22.93 16.50
CA LEU A 40 -10.72 -23.43 16.23
C LEU A 40 -10.75 -24.88 15.74
N ASP A 41 -11.47 -25.77 16.43
CA ASP A 41 -11.61 -27.17 16.04
C ASP A 41 -12.23 -27.28 14.64
N LYS A 42 -13.27 -26.48 14.35
CA LYS A 42 -13.86 -26.42 13.02
C LYS A 42 -12.85 -25.98 11.96
N ALA A 43 -12.09 -24.92 12.21
CA ALA A 43 -11.13 -24.36 11.27
C ALA A 43 -9.95 -25.32 11.01
N LEU A 44 -9.45 -25.99 12.05
CA LEU A 44 -8.32 -26.93 11.94
C LEU A 44 -8.69 -28.27 11.28
N ASN A 45 -9.98 -28.60 11.18
CA ASN A 45 -10.50 -29.78 10.50
C ASN A 45 -11.03 -29.49 9.08
N ASP A 46 -11.04 -28.22 8.66
CA ASP A 46 -11.32 -27.87 7.26
C ASP A 46 -10.16 -28.36 6.38
N LYS A 47 -10.49 -28.82 5.16
CA LYS A 47 -9.51 -29.29 4.16
C LYS A 47 -8.79 -28.13 3.48
N GLN A 48 -9.30 -26.90 3.58
CA GLN A 48 -8.64 -25.71 3.08
C GLN A 48 -7.59 -25.25 4.09
N ASN A 49 -6.34 -25.04 3.65
CA ASN A 49 -5.25 -24.47 4.46
C ASN A 49 -5.69 -23.09 4.98
N PRO A 50 -6.07 -22.95 6.26
CA PRO A 50 -6.78 -21.76 6.70
C PRO A 50 -5.80 -20.66 7.10
N TYR A 51 -6.12 -19.42 6.73
CA TYR A 51 -5.58 -18.26 7.43
C TYR A 51 -6.44 -18.07 8.69
N LEU A 52 -5.88 -18.36 9.85
CA LEU A 52 -6.59 -18.16 11.12
C LEU A 52 -6.35 -16.75 11.61
N GLU A 53 -7.41 -15.98 11.80
CA GLU A 53 -7.37 -14.71 12.51
C GLU A 53 -8.06 -14.89 13.86
N ALA A 54 -7.46 -14.38 14.93
CA ALA A 54 -8.03 -14.47 16.26
C ALA A 54 -7.60 -13.31 17.17
N ASP A 55 -8.55 -12.86 17.99
CA ASP A 55 -8.42 -11.76 18.92
C ASP A 55 -7.75 -12.22 20.23
N VAL A 56 -6.80 -11.43 20.71
CA VAL A 56 -6.04 -11.69 21.94
C VAL A 56 -6.33 -10.58 22.95
N SER A 57 -6.97 -10.96 24.06
CA SER A 57 -7.35 -10.07 25.15
C SER A 57 -6.76 -10.54 26.48
N TYR A 58 -6.72 -9.64 27.47
CA TYR A 58 -6.26 -9.96 28.82
C TYR A 58 -7.46 -10.26 29.73
N ALA A 59 -7.46 -11.41 30.40
CA ALA A 59 -8.47 -11.81 31.37
C ALA A 59 -7.86 -12.73 32.43
N ASP A 60 -8.29 -12.59 33.68
CA ASP A 60 -7.91 -13.47 34.79
C ASP A 60 -6.38 -13.67 34.96
N GLY A 61 -5.59 -12.64 34.63
CA GLY A 61 -4.14 -12.67 34.74
C GLY A 61 -3.39 -13.29 33.56
N ILE A 62 -4.09 -13.70 32.49
CA ILE A 62 -3.51 -14.41 31.34
C ILE A 62 -4.00 -13.84 30.00
N ALA A 63 -3.33 -14.24 28.90
CA ALA A 63 -3.78 -13.96 27.55
C ALA A 63 -4.83 -14.99 27.11
N VAL A 64 -5.98 -14.51 26.62
CA VAL A 64 -7.12 -15.33 26.21
C VAL A 64 -7.58 -14.99 24.80
N MET A 65 -8.20 -15.96 24.14
CA MET A 65 -8.77 -15.76 22.80
C MET A 65 -10.17 -15.15 22.96
N ALA A 66 -10.29 -13.84 22.78
CA ALA A 66 -11.56 -13.13 22.95
C ALA A 66 -11.52 -11.72 22.33
N HIS A 67 -12.64 -11.31 21.74
CA HIS A 67 -12.87 -9.93 21.34
C HIS A 67 -13.43 -9.11 22.53
N PRO A 68 -12.95 -7.87 22.77
CA PRO A 68 -13.52 -6.98 23.78
C PRO A 68 -14.98 -6.56 23.48
N PRO A 69 -15.79 -6.23 24.50
CA PRO A 69 -15.50 -6.46 25.92
C PRO A 69 -15.51 -7.97 26.24
N VAL A 70 -14.52 -8.42 27.01
CA VAL A 70 -14.41 -9.83 27.40
C VAL A 70 -15.49 -10.13 28.43
N LYS A 71 -16.55 -10.83 28.01
CA LYS A 71 -17.64 -11.29 28.90
C LYS A 71 -17.42 -12.71 29.41
N SER A 72 -16.83 -13.55 28.57
CA SER A 72 -16.45 -14.93 28.85
C SER A 72 -15.39 -15.39 27.84
N TRP A 73 -14.66 -16.45 28.18
CA TRP A 73 -13.66 -17.07 27.32
C TRP A 73 -13.57 -18.57 27.65
N ASP A 74 -13.32 -19.42 26.65
CA ASP A 74 -13.18 -20.89 26.82
C ASP A 74 -11.81 -21.41 26.35
N LEU A 75 -10.93 -20.51 25.93
CA LEU A 75 -9.65 -20.82 25.32
C LEU A 75 -8.59 -19.77 25.66
N SER A 76 -7.51 -20.20 26.32
CA SER A 76 -6.33 -19.36 26.55
C SER A 76 -5.46 -19.28 25.29
N LEU A 77 -4.66 -18.23 25.14
CA LEU A 77 -3.69 -18.13 24.04
C LEU A 77 -2.68 -19.27 24.09
N LYS A 78 -2.14 -19.59 25.26
CA LYS A 78 -1.23 -20.74 25.44
C LYS A 78 -1.81 -22.04 24.90
N GLU A 79 -3.08 -22.33 25.19
CA GLU A 79 -3.72 -23.53 24.69
C GLU A 79 -4.02 -23.44 23.19
N PHE A 80 -4.49 -22.28 22.71
CA PHE A 80 -4.70 -22.01 21.29
C PHE A 80 -3.41 -22.28 20.49
N LEU A 81 -2.28 -21.70 20.91
CA LEU A 81 -0.99 -21.87 20.27
C LEU A 81 -0.52 -23.33 20.30
N ARG A 82 -0.71 -24.03 21.42
CA ARG A 82 -0.43 -25.47 21.51
C ARG A 82 -1.20 -26.23 20.44
N LEU A 83 -2.50 -25.97 20.28
CA LEU A 83 -3.33 -26.66 19.29
C LEU A 83 -2.92 -26.32 17.85
N VAL A 84 -2.77 -25.04 17.53
CA VAL A 84 -2.44 -24.57 16.17
C VAL A 84 -1.03 -25.02 15.75
N CYS A 85 -0.06 -25.01 16.66
CA CYS A 85 1.34 -25.32 16.35
C CYS A 85 1.71 -26.80 16.57
N SER A 86 0.84 -27.64 17.14
CA SER A 86 1.13 -29.05 17.51
C SER A 86 1.37 -30.00 16.34
N THR A 87 1.09 -29.57 15.11
CA THR A 87 1.21 -30.39 13.90
C THR A 87 1.98 -29.58 12.87
N PRO A 88 2.81 -30.17 11.99
CA PRO A 88 3.14 -29.50 10.76
C PRO A 88 1.82 -29.36 9.97
N LYS A 89 1.22 -28.18 10.03
CA LYS A 89 0.07 -27.78 9.21
C LYS A 89 0.47 -26.52 8.46
N ASN A 90 0.03 -26.43 7.22
CA ASN A 90 0.28 -25.29 6.34
C ASN A 90 -0.69 -24.15 6.70
N THR A 91 -0.62 -23.69 7.96
CA THR A 91 -1.53 -22.70 8.56
C THR A 91 -0.81 -21.38 8.73
N THR A 92 -1.42 -20.31 8.24
CA THR A 92 -1.01 -18.93 8.55
C THR A 92 -1.82 -18.45 9.74
N LEU A 93 -1.16 -17.95 10.79
CA LEU A 93 -1.82 -17.44 11.98
C LEU A 93 -1.66 -15.92 12.08
N LYS A 94 -2.76 -15.21 12.24
CA LYS A 94 -2.83 -13.78 12.56
C LYS A 94 -3.43 -13.58 13.95
N LEU A 95 -2.67 -12.97 14.85
CA LEU A 95 -3.12 -12.65 16.21
C LEU A 95 -3.37 -11.16 16.34
N ASP A 96 -4.58 -10.77 16.75
CA ASP A 96 -4.97 -9.37 16.95
C ASP A 96 -4.97 -8.97 18.42
N PHE A 97 -3.93 -8.25 18.86
CA PHE A 97 -3.77 -7.82 20.25
C PHE A 97 -4.60 -6.57 20.55
N LYS A 98 -5.49 -6.69 21.55
CA LYS A 98 -6.54 -5.68 21.78
C LYS A 98 -6.19 -4.58 22.77
N SER A 99 -5.11 -4.73 23.55
CA SER A 99 -4.66 -3.71 24.48
C SER A 99 -3.19 -3.89 24.89
N ASN A 100 -2.59 -2.85 25.46
CA ASN A 100 -1.26 -2.93 26.07
C ASN A 100 -1.16 -3.97 27.19
N ASP A 101 -2.25 -4.21 27.92
CA ASP A 101 -2.27 -5.12 29.08
C ASP A 101 -1.97 -6.56 28.70
N VAL A 102 -2.36 -6.99 27.50
CA VAL A 102 -2.15 -8.37 27.04
C VAL A 102 -0.75 -8.61 26.48
N LEU A 103 -0.04 -7.57 26.02
CA LEU A 103 1.18 -7.72 25.24
C LEU A 103 2.23 -8.56 25.97
N HIS A 104 2.47 -8.32 27.26
CA HIS A 104 3.51 -9.04 27.99
C HIS A 104 3.17 -10.54 28.14
N ALA A 105 1.95 -10.85 28.58
CA ALA A 105 1.49 -12.23 28.73
C ALA A 105 1.46 -12.98 27.38
N ALA A 106 0.95 -12.32 26.34
CA ALA A 106 0.82 -12.95 25.04
C ALA A 106 2.17 -13.21 24.35
N PHE A 107 3.10 -12.26 24.45
CA PHE A 107 4.45 -12.46 23.94
C PHE A 107 5.18 -13.56 24.72
N HIS A 108 4.99 -13.65 26.04
CA HIS A 108 5.52 -14.77 26.84
C HIS A 108 4.98 -16.12 26.33
N ASP A 109 3.68 -16.24 26.06
CA ASP A 109 3.11 -17.47 25.50
C ASP A 109 3.66 -17.78 24.09
N LEU A 110 3.86 -16.76 23.25
CA LEU A 110 4.45 -16.91 21.91
C LEU A 110 5.90 -17.42 21.93
N ASP A 111 6.73 -16.94 22.85
CA ASP A 111 8.12 -17.41 22.99
C ASP A 111 8.21 -18.90 23.32
N ASN A 112 7.23 -19.39 24.08
CA ASN A 112 7.18 -20.78 24.55
C ASN A 112 6.41 -21.72 23.60
N ALA A 113 5.84 -21.18 22.52
CA ALA A 113 5.11 -21.96 21.52
C ALA A 113 6.01 -22.34 20.34
N PRO A 114 5.78 -23.51 19.70
CA PRO A 114 6.52 -23.92 18.51
C PRO A 114 6.02 -23.20 17.24
N VAL A 115 5.99 -21.87 17.26
CA VAL A 115 5.47 -21.00 16.18
C VAL A 115 6.22 -21.16 14.84
N LYS A 116 7.40 -21.78 14.86
CA LYS A 116 8.15 -22.17 13.64
C LYS A 116 7.46 -23.28 12.83
N ASN A 117 6.47 -23.95 13.41
CA ASN A 117 5.65 -24.95 12.70
C ASN A 117 4.55 -24.30 11.83
N LEU A 118 4.31 -22.99 11.98
CA LEU A 118 3.36 -22.25 11.17
C LEU A 118 3.93 -22.01 9.76
N GLN A 119 3.03 -21.88 8.78
CA GLN A 119 3.40 -21.38 7.46
C GLN A 119 3.84 -19.91 7.55
N ASP A 120 3.09 -19.12 8.31
CA ASP A 120 3.42 -17.72 8.59
C ASP A 120 2.78 -17.25 9.90
N LEU A 121 3.38 -16.24 10.54
CA LEU A 121 2.88 -15.62 11.76
C LEU A 121 2.71 -14.12 11.52
N TRP A 122 1.51 -13.62 11.77
CA TRP A 122 1.11 -12.24 11.57
C TRP A 122 0.71 -11.65 12.93
N LEU A 123 1.34 -10.55 13.32
CA LEU A 123 1.12 -9.88 14.60
C LEU A 123 0.37 -8.58 14.34
N ASN A 124 -0.91 -8.54 14.69
CA ASN A 124 -1.84 -7.44 14.41
C ASN A 124 -2.17 -6.64 15.67
N ALA A 125 -2.27 -5.32 15.53
CA ALA A 125 -2.86 -4.47 16.56
C ALA A 125 -3.25 -3.12 15.96
N ASP A 126 -4.30 -2.50 16.48
CA ASP A 126 -4.59 -1.09 16.19
C ASP A 126 -3.67 -0.18 16.99
N VAL A 127 -2.77 0.51 16.28
CA VAL A 127 -1.62 1.23 16.87
C VAL A 127 -1.52 2.68 16.46
N VAL A 128 -2.24 3.09 15.41
CA VAL A 128 -2.35 4.48 14.97
C VAL A 128 -3.78 4.97 15.19
N GLN A 129 -3.92 6.20 15.67
CA GLN A 129 -5.23 6.81 15.84
C GLN A 129 -5.89 7.05 14.47
N GLY A 130 -7.09 6.52 14.28
CA GLY A 130 -7.98 6.86 13.19
C GLY A 130 -9.27 7.51 13.70
N ALA A 131 -10.37 7.35 12.94
CA ALA A 131 -11.67 7.89 13.31
C ALA A 131 -12.27 7.23 14.57
N GLY A 132 -11.79 6.05 14.96
CA GLY A 132 -12.26 5.30 16.14
C GLY A 132 -11.71 5.79 17.48
N GLY A 133 -10.89 6.85 17.51
CA GLY A 133 -10.30 7.40 18.74
C GLY A 133 -8.90 6.87 19.03
N ALA A 134 -8.40 7.08 20.25
CA ALA A 134 -7.03 6.68 20.60
C ALA A 134 -6.86 5.15 20.63
N PRO A 135 -5.76 4.59 20.09
CA PRO A 135 -5.48 3.16 20.18
C PRO A 135 -5.18 2.73 21.61
N LEU A 136 -5.54 1.49 21.97
CA LEU A 136 -5.23 0.89 23.27
C LEU A 136 -3.86 0.19 23.31
N VAL A 137 -3.19 0.10 22.15
CA VAL A 137 -1.86 -0.49 22.00
C VAL A 137 -0.89 0.62 21.61
N ASP A 138 0.22 0.73 22.35
CA ASP A 138 1.29 1.66 22.02
C ASP A 138 2.04 1.18 20.77
N GLY A 139 1.98 1.95 19.69
CA GLY A 139 2.53 1.53 18.40
C GLY A 139 4.04 1.33 18.40
N ARG A 140 4.78 2.19 19.09
CA ARG A 140 6.25 2.10 19.14
C ARG A 140 6.68 0.83 19.86
N ARG A 141 6.09 0.58 21.04
CA ARG A 141 6.31 -0.63 21.83
C ARG A 141 5.91 -1.87 21.06
N PHE A 142 4.76 -1.86 20.40
CA PHE A 142 4.26 -2.99 19.63
C PHE A 142 5.22 -3.36 18.48
N VAL A 143 5.57 -2.38 17.63
CA VAL A 143 6.49 -2.58 16.49
C VAL A 143 7.85 -3.04 17.00
N HIS A 144 8.38 -2.41 18.05
CA HIS A 144 9.67 -2.80 18.63
C HIS A 144 9.67 -4.24 19.16
N MET A 145 8.63 -4.64 19.90
CA MET A 145 8.50 -6.00 20.43
C MET A 145 8.39 -7.03 19.30
N CYS A 146 7.56 -6.77 18.29
CA CYS A 146 7.39 -7.64 17.13
C CYS A 146 8.71 -7.81 16.36
N SER A 147 9.33 -6.71 15.94
CA SER A 147 10.54 -6.71 15.12
C SER A 147 11.75 -7.29 15.84
N THR A 148 11.82 -7.18 17.17
CA THR A 148 12.95 -7.71 17.95
C THR A 148 12.80 -9.20 18.26
N ARG A 149 11.59 -9.64 18.64
CA ARG A 149 11.36 -11.03 19.10
C ARG A 149 10.99 -11.97 17.97
N PHE A 150 10.30 -11.47 16.95
CA PHE A 150 9.85 -12.24 15.79
C PHE A 150 10.26 -11.54 14.48
N PRO A 151 11.57 -11.39 14.19
CA PRO A 151 12.10 -10.68 13.02
C PRO A 151 11.81 -11.38 11.66
N TRP A 152 10.98 -12.41 11.66
CA TRP A 152 10.51 -13.13 10.48
C TRP A 152 8.99 -13.04 10.31
N ALA A 153 8.25 -12.60 11.34
CA ALA A 153 6.81 -12.45 11.30
C ALA A 153 6.39 -11.26 10.41
N VAL A 154 5.15 -11.31 9.91
CA VAL A 154 4.50 -10.15 9.28
C VAL A 154 3.93 -9.28 10.39
N ILE A 155 4.27 -7.99 10.41
CA ILE A 155 3.63 -7.04 11.33
C ILE A 155 2.40 -6.47 10.64
N SER A 156 1.28 -6.42 11.36
CA SER A 156 -0.01 -5.98 10.85
C SER A 156 -0.55 -4.77 11.62
N PRO A 157 0.09 -3.59 11.53
CA PRO A 157 -0.28 -2.41 12.31
C PRO A 157 -1.49 -1.71 11.70
N GLY A 158 -2.55 -1.55 12.50
CA GLY A 158 -3.83 -0.99 12.10
C GLY A 158 -4.13 0.39 12.66
N TRP A 159 -5.32 0.87 12.32
CA TRP A 159 -5.91 2.08 12.85
C TRP A 159 -7.20 1.76 13.58
N THR A 160 -7.47 2.50 14.65
CA THR A 160 -8.82 2.58 15.20
C THR A 160 -9.77 3.21 14.17
N THR A 161 -10.84 2.52 13.81
CA THR A 161 -11.72 2.92 12.69
C THR A 161 -13.17 3.02 13.09
N LEU A 162 -13.90 3.93 12.42
CA LEU A 162 -15.36 3.94 12.38
C LEU A 162 -15.82 3.64 10.95
N PRO A 163 -16.90 2.87 10.75
CA PRO A 163 -17.48 2.68 9.41
C PRO A 163 -17.81 4.01 8.74
N GLN A 164 -17.78 4.07 7.41
CA GLN A 164 -18.10 5.26 6.61
C GLN A 164 -17.21 6.49 6.88
N SER A 165 -16.00 6.28 7.41
CA SER A 165 -14.96 7.31 7.49
C SER A 165 -14.00 7.21 6.30
N THR A 166 -12.83 7.83 6.41
CA THR A 166 -11.75 7.81 5.40
C THR A 166 -10.40 7.75 6.10
N TYR A 167 -9.44 7.03 5.51
CA TYR A 167 -8.04 7.13 5.93
C TYR A 167 -7.46 8.46 5.44
N THR A 168 -7.22 9.39 6.36
CA THR A 168 -6.67 10.70 6.00
C THR A 168 -5.19 10.62 5.67
N TRP A 169 -4.69 11.60 4.91
CA TRP A 169 -3.26 11.71 4.62
C TRP A 169 -2.39 11.73 5.88
N GLY A 170 -2.80 12.47 6.91
CA GLY A 170 -2.10 12.49 8.20
C GLY A 170 -2.09 11.12 8.90
N GLN A 171 -3.16 10.34 8.78
CA GLN A 171 -3.24 9.00 9.38
C GLN A 171 -2.32 7.98 8.69
N VAL A 172 -2.27 7.99 7.35
CA VAL A 172 -1.34 7.12 6.61
C VAL A 172 0.11 7.59 6.74
N GLU A 173 0.36 8.91 6.87
CA GLU A 173 1.70 9.43 7.15
C GLU A 173 2.19 8.97 8.52
N ALA A 174 1.37 9.08 9.56
CA ALA A 174 1.72 8.64 10.91
C ALA A 174 2.10 7.14 10.92
N MET A 175 1.35 6.31 10.19
CA MET A 175 1.67 4.90 10.00
C MET A 175 3.02 4.69 9.29
N ALA A 176 3.25 5.39 8.17
CA ALA A 176 4.52 5.29 7.45
C ALA A 176 5.71 5.70 8.34
N ARG A 177 5.59 6.78 9.11
CA ARG A 177 6.65 7.25 10.02
C ARG A 177 6.95 6.24 11.13
N LEU A 178 5.91 5.65 11.72
CA LEU A 178 6.05 4.61 12.75
C LEU A 178 6.92 3.44 12.25
N LEU A 179 6.78 3.07 10.96
CA LEU A 179 7.47 1.92 10.39
C LEU A 179 8.80 2.25 9.72
N LEU A 180 9.03 3.50 9.32
CA LEU A 180 10.23 3.92 8.58
C LEU A 180 11.26 4.66 9.42
N CYS A 181 10.83 5.29 10.52
CA CYS A 181 11.67 6.16 11.33
C CYS A 181 12.08 5.57 12.67
N GLU A 182 11.61 4.37 12.99
CA GLU A 182 11.89 3.67 14.23
C GLU A 182 12.56 2.34 13.95
N ALA A 183 13.63 2.04 14.69
CA ALA A 183 14.36 0.78 14.57
C ALA A 183 13.97 -0.20 15.70
N PRO A 184 13.95 -1.52 15.45
CA PRO A 184 14.26 -2.17 14.18
C PRO A 184 13.10 -2.11 13.17
N LEU A 185 13.45 -1.93 11.89
CA LEU A 185 12.48 -1.86 10.79
C LEU A 185 11.80 -3.22 10.59
N PRO A 186 10.47 -3.27 10.43
CA PRO A 186 9.75 -4.48 10.08
C PRO A 186 10.22 -5.05 8.73
N PRO A 187 10.48 -6.37 8.62
CA PRO A 187 10.87 -7.00 7.36
C PRO A 187 9.71 -7.15 6.37
N ARG A 188 8.50 -7.40 6.91
CA ARG A 188 7.24 -7.61 6.18
C ARG A 188 6.12 -6.93 6.94
N THR A 189 5.28 -6.21 6.21
CA THR A 189 4.14 -5.50 6.79
C THR A 189 2.88 -5.79 6.01
N THR A 190 1.74 -5.89 6.69
CA THR A 190 0.44 -5.80 6.03
C THR A 190 -0.43 -4.78 6.76
N PHE A 191 -1.15 -3.92 6.04
CA PHE A 191 -2.01 -2.93 6.69
C PHE A 191 -3.45 -3.46 6.75
N PRO A 192 -4.01 -3.72 7.95
CA PRO A 192 -5.41 -4.09 8.08
C PRO A 192 -6.29 -2.88 7.77
N VAL A 193 -6.99 -2.92 6.64
CA VAL A 193 -7.83 -1.82 6.16
C VAL A 193 -9.31 -2.22 6.19
N ARG A 194 -10.16 -1.37 6.78
CA ARG A 194 -11.59 -1.63 6.86
C ARG A 194 -12.22 -1.41 5.48
N ALA A 195 -12.95 -2.39 4.98
CA ALA A 195 -13.51 -2.40 3.62
C ALA A 195 -14.36 -1.15 3.31
N SER A 196 -15.17 -0.69 4.27
CA SER A 196 -16.05 0.47 4.10
C SER A 196 -15.33 1.81 3.92
N LEU A 197 -14.02 1.88 4.17
CA LEU A 197 -13.18 3.08 4.00
C LEU A 197 -12.38 3.05 2.69
N VAL A 198 -12.33 1.90 2.01
CA VAL A 198 -11.43 1.68 0.87
C VAL A 198 -11.74 2.64 -0.27
N ALA A 199 -13.01 2.79 -0.63
CA ALA A 199 -13.43 3.56 -1.81
C ALA A 199 -12.90 5.01 -1.80
N THR A 200 -12.85 5.63 -0.63
CA THR A 200 -12.44 7.03 -0.42
C THR A 200 -10.97 7.19 -0.05
N SER A 201 -10.22 6.08 0.01
CA SER A 201 -8.85 6.06 0.56
C SER A 201 -7.81 5.47 -0.39
N ILE A 202 -8.17 5.13 -1.63
CA ILE A 202 -7.27 4.45 -2.58
C ILE A 202 -5.96 5.22 -2.80
N PRO A 203 -5.96 6.56 -3.02
CA PRO A 203 -4.71 7.30 -3.18
C PRO A 203 -3.78 7.20 -1.96
N GLN A 204 -4.33 7.30 -0.75
CA GLN A 204 -3.62 7.24 0.53
C GLN A 204 -3.03 5.85 0.75
N LEU A 205 -3.82 4.80 0.51
CA LEU A 205 -3.39 3.40 0.65
C LEU A 205 -2.33 3.03 -0.38
N SER A 206 -2.48 3.50 -1.63
CA SER A 206 -1.49 3.26 -2.69
C SER A 206 -0.15 3.93 -2.34
N TRP A 207 -0.18 5.17 -1.88
CA TRP A 207 1.02 5.87 -1.41
C TRP A 207 1.68 5.14 -0.24
N LEU A 208 0.91 4.65 0.73
CA LEU A 208 1.45 3.93 1.89
C LEU A 208 2.21 2.66 1.48
N LEU A 209 1.68 1.91 0.50
CA LEU A 209 2.35 0.73 -0.06
C LEU A 209 3.63 1.10 -0.83
N ASP A 210 3.64 2.24 -1.53
CA ASP A 210 4.81 2.68 -2.28
C ASP A 210 5.96 3.10 -1.35
N VAL A 211 5.67 3.80 -0.25
CA VAL A 211 6.69 4.28 0.69
C VAL A 211 7.15 3.19 1.66
N THR A 212 6.28 2.21 1.95
CA THR A 212 6.60 1.10 2.86
C THR A 212 6.96 -0.14 2.04
N ARG A 213 8.26 -0.42 1.90
CA ARG A 213 8.72 -1.58 1.12
C ARG A 213 8.20 -2.89 1.70
N ASN A 214 8.00 -3.88 0.83
CA ASN A 214 7.58 -5.24 1.20
C ASN A 214 6.28 -5.25 2.04
N SER A 215 5.32 -4.42 1.63
CA SER A 215 4.05 -4.26 2.30
C SER A 215 2.86 -4.72 1.46
N THR A 216 1.79 -5.12 2.14
CA THR A 216 0.50 -5.50 1.55
C THR A 216 -0.65 -4.84 2.29
N LEU A 217 -1.88 -5.00 1.79
CA LEU A 217 -3.11 -4.68 2.51
C LEU A 217 -3.83 -5.96 2.91
N THR A 218 -4.48 -5.95 4.06
CA THR A 218 -5.47 -6.96 4.46
C THR A 218 -6.80 -6.26 4.68
N VAL A 219 -7.65 -6.32 3.67
CA VAL A 219 -9.00 -5.77 3.75
C VAL A 219 -9.82 -6.62 4.71
N TRP A 220 -10.45 -6.00 5.70
CA TRP A 220 -11.35 -6.67 6.64
C TRP A 220 -12.68 -5.94 6.73
N ALA A 221 -13.75 -6.64 7.11
CA ALA A 221 -15.04 -6.02 7.40
C ALA A 221 -15.75 -6.73 8.56
N SER A 222 -16.52 -5.98 9.34
CA SER A 222 -17.47 -6.57 10.28
C SER A 222 -18.78 -6.96 9.57
N ASP A 223 -19.54 -7.90 10.11
CA ASP A 223 -20.84 -8.33 9.57
C ASP A 223 -21.84 -7.16 9.39
N ASN A 224 -21.69 -6.09 10.18
CA ASN A 224 -22.57 -4.92 10.16
C ASN A 224 -21.97 -3.71 9.42
N ASP A 225 -20.81 -3.86 8.78
CA ASP A 225 -20.21 -2.77 8.03
C ASP A 225 -21.01 -2.47 6.75
N PRO A 226 -21.01 -1.20 6.28
CA PRO A 226 -21.59 -0.85 4.99
C PRO A 226 -20.97 -1.65 3.84
N TRP A 227 -21.80 -2.00 2.86
CA TRP A 227 -21.37 -2.71 1.66
C TRP A 227 -20.35 -1.92 0.85
N ALA A 228 -19.23 -2.54 0.51
CA ALA A 228 -18.11 -1.85 -0.13
C ALA A 228 -17.67 -2.48 -1.47
N THR A 229 -18.46 -3.39 -2.05
CA THR A 229 -18.05 -4.21 -3.21
C THR A 229 -17.51 -3.39 -4.38
N GLU A 230 -18.12 -2.25 -4.73
CA GLU A 230 -17.63 -1.37 -5.79
C GLU A 230 -16.23 -0.79 -5.48
N GLY A 231 -16.04 -0.30 -4.24
CA GLY A 231 -14.75 0.20 -3.77
C GLY A 231 -13.66 -0.89 -3.78
N LEU A 232 -14.00 -2.12 -3.40
CA LEU A 232 -13.09 -3.26 -3.42
C LEU A 232 -12.69 -3.66 -4.85
N VAL A 233 -13.62 -3.57 -5.80
CA VAL A 233 -13.35 -3.76 -7.23
C VAL A 233 -12.42 -2.68 -7.76
N ARG A 234 -12.66 -1.40 -7.42
CA ARG A 234 -11.77 -0.29 -7.80
C ARG A 234 -10.36 -0.48 -7.22
N LEU A 235 -10.24 -0.86 -5.94
CA LEU A 235 -8.94 -1.18 -5.34
C LEU A 235 -8.18 -2.26 -6.12
N ARG A 236 -8.88 -3.30 -6.57
CA ARG A 236 -8.30 -4.40 -7.35
C ARG A 236 -7.89 -4.00 -8.78
N GLN A 237 -8.47 -2.94 -9.34
CA GLN A 237 -8.04 -2.37 -10.61
C GLN A 237 -6.72 -1.63 -10.47
N GLU A 238 -6.52 -0.95 -9.34
CA GLU A 238 -5.38 -0.08 -9.07
C GLU A 238 -4.15 -0.80 -8.53
N LEU A 239 -4.35 -1.80 -7.65
CA LEU A 239 -3.26 -2.47 -6.95
C LEU A 239 -2.97 -3.87 -7.52
N PRO A 240 -1.70 -4.32 -7.49
CA PRO A 240 -1.36 -5.69 -7.85
C PRO A 240 -2.15 -6.70 -7.01
N TRP A 241 -2.67 -7.76 -7.64
CA TRP A 241 -3.46 -8.78 -6.96
C TRP A 241 -2.69 -9.53 -5.87
N SER A 242 -1.37 -9.54 -5.96
CA SER A 242 -0.48 -10.09 -4.92
C SER A 242 -0.33 -9.22 -3.68
N SER A 243 -0.84 -7.99 -3.71
CA SER A 243 -0.64 -6.99 -2.65
C SER A 243 -1.86 -6.81 -1.76
N VAL A 244 -2.98 -7.52 -1.99
CA VAL A 244 -4.23 -7.31 -1.24
C VAL A 244 -4.89 -8.64 -0.87
N TYR A 245 -4.99 -8.89 0.44
CA TYR A 245 -5.76 -9.97 1.04
C TYR A 245 -7.16 -9.48 1.41
N TYR A 246 -8.14 -10.39 1.45
CA TYR A 246 -9.53 -10.06 1.75
C TYR A 246 -10.10 -11.02 2.79
N ASP A 247 -10.30 -10.53 4.02
CA ASP A 247 -11.00 -11.16 5.14
C ASP A 247 -12.41 -10.56 5.24
N LEU A 248 -13.31 -11.04 4.39
CA LEU A 248 -14.66 -10.48 4.25
C LEU A 248 -15.72 -11.46 4.80
N PRO A 249 -16.78 -10.97 5.46
CA PRO A 249 -17.83 -11.83 5.99
C PRO A 249 -18.88 -12.18 4.94
N GLY A 250 -19.43 -13.40 5.09
CA GLY A 250 -20.71 -13.83 4.54
C GLY A 250 -20.99 -13.39 3.09
N GLN A 251 -22.07 -12.63 2.93
CA GLN A 251 -22.54 -12.21 1.61
C GLN A 251 -21.59 -11.18 0.95
N GLN A 252 -20.79 -10.43 1.71
CA GLN A 252 -19.88 -9.42 1.14
C GLN A 252 -18.73 -10.10 0.41
N ASP A 253 -18.21 -11.18 0.99
CA ASP A 253 -17.23 -12.05 0.33
C ASP A 253 -17.81 -12.67 -0.95
N ALA A 254 -19.05 -13.18 -0.90
CA ALA A 254 -19.71 -13.77 -2.07
C ALA A 254 -19.88 -12.75 -3.21
N ASP A 255 -20.35 -11.54 -2.90
CA ASP A 255 -20.54 -10.46 -3.87
C ASP A 255 -19.20 -10.00 -4.46
N PHE A 256 -18.18 -9.82 -3.62
CA PHE A 256 -16.84 -9.47 -4.06
C PHE A 256 -16.26 -10.55 -4.97
N LYS A 257 -16.40 -11.84 -4.62
CA LYS A 257 -15.96 -12.96 -5.46
C LYS A 257 -16.69 -13.02 -6.79
N ALA A 258 -17.99 -12.72 -6.82
CA ALA A 258 -18.75 -12.64 -8.05
C ALA A 258 -18.27 -11.46 -8.94
N ALA A 259 -18.02 -10.29 -8.33
CA ALA A 259 -17.61 -9.09 -9.03
C ALA A 259 -16.16 -9.13 -9.53
N ARG A 260 -15.22 -9.68 -8.73
CA ARG A 260 -13.77 -9.66 -9.04
C ARG A 260 -13.41 -10.42 -10.31
N SER A 261 -14.21 -11.41 -10.71
CA SER A 261 -14.00 -12.20 -11.92
C SER A 261 -14.18 -11.40 -13.22
N LYS A 262 -14.83 -10.23 -13.13
CA LYS A 262 -15.19 -9.38 -14.28
C LYS A 262 -14.19 -8.23 -14.52
N VAL A 263 -13.08 -8.23 -13.80
CA VAL A 263 -12.18 -7.09 -13.70
C VAL A 263 -10.78 -7.50 -14.13
N SER A 264 -10.22 -6.78 -15.10
CA SER A 264 -8.81 -6.87 -15.42
C SER A 264 -8.00 -5.94 -14.50
N TYR A 265 -6.85 -6.42 -14.03
CA TYR A 265 -5.84 -5.54 -13.46
C TYR A 265 -5.49 -4.48 -14.50
N ARG A 266 -5.43 -3.21 -14.09
CA ARG A 266 -4.92 -2.13 -14.92
C ARG A 266 -3.57 -1.75 -14.35
N PRO A 267 -2.46 -2.34 -14.85
CA PRO A 267 -1.14 -1.87 -14.47
C PRO A 267 -1.09 -0.36 -14.73
N GLN A 268 -0.80 0.42 -13.70
CA GLN A 268 -0.59 1.85 -13.88
C GLN A 268 0.55 2.02 -14.89
N ALA A 269 0.32 2.84 -15.92
CA ALA A 269 1.25 3.05 -17.02
C ALA A 269 2.66 3.45 -16.51
N ASP A 270 3.68 3.02 -17.26
CA ASP A 270 5.10 3.11 -16.90
C ASP A 270 5.64 4.55 -16.77
N ASP A 271 4.88 5.58 -17.15
CA ASP A 271 5.25 6.99 -17.01
C ASP A 271 5.00 7.48 -15.58
N LEU A 272 5.83 7.01 -14.64
CA LEU A 272 5.83 7.44 -13.24
C LEU A 272 6.67 8.73 -13.07
N PRO A 273 6.23 9.69 -12.24
CA PRO A 273 7.02 10.89 -11.96
C PRO A 273 8.32 10.55 -11.23
N GLU A 274 9.43 11.15 -11.67
CA GLU A 274 10.73 11.04 -11.01
C GLU A 274 10.85 12.13 -9.93
N TRP A 275 10.69 11.73 -8.67
CA TRP A 275 10.76 12.63 -7.52
C TRP A 275 12.21 12.90 -7.07
N ARG A 276 12.51 14.18 -6.81
CA ARG A 276 13.69 14.63 -6.06
C ARG A 276 13.23 15.32 -4.79
N LEU A 277 13.73 14.84 -3.66
CA LEU A 277 13.32 15.30 -2.33
C LEU A 277 14.41 16.15 -1.70
N SER A 278 14.00 17.12 -0.89
CA SER A 278 14.91 17.80 0.03
C SER A 278 15.58 16.81 0.98
N LEU A 279 16.85 17.09 1.29
CA LEU A 279 17.63 16.31 2.25
C LEU A 279 17.39 16.87 3.66
N GLU A 280 16.68 16.11 4.48
CA GLU A 280 16.46 16.44 5.89
C GLU A 280 17.14 15.43 6.81
N PRO A 281 17.79 15.86 7.89
CA PRO A 281 18.48 14.96 8.81
C PRO A 281 17.51 14.10 9.62
N SER A 282 16.32 14.63 9.93
CA SER A 282 15.32 13.89 10.69
C SER A 282 14.40 13.10 9.77
N CYS A 283 14.29 11.80 10.03
CA CYS A 283 13.28 10.97 9.39
C CYS A 283 11.86 11.49 9.65
N GLN A 284 11.60 12.25 10.72
CA GLN A 284 10.28 12.77 11.03
C GLN A 284 9.87 13.99 10.17
N THR A 285 10.83 14.67 9.55
CA THR A 285 10.59 15.90 8.77
C THR A 285 10.87 15.73 7.27
N ARG A 286 11.68 14.73 6.88
CA ARG A 286 11.98 14.48 5.47
C ARG A 286 10.71 14.24 4.65
N PRO A 287 10.62 14.72 3.40
CA PRO A 287 9.54 14.32 2.50
C PRO A 287 9.50 12.81 2.27
N LEU A 288 8.32 12.29 1.99
CA LEU A 288 8.12 10.89 1.62
C LEU A 288 7.35 10.83 0.30
N ALA A 289 7.98 10.25 -0.73
CA ALA A 289 7.37 10.09 -2.04
C ALA A 289 7.06 8.62 -2.34
N GLY A 290 5.80 8.37 -2.69
CA GLY A 290 5.39 7.17 -3.39
C GLY A 290 5.51 7.36 -4.90
N LYS A 291 4.87 6.50 -5.70
CA LYS A 291 4.98 6.59 -7.16
C LYS A 291 4.30 7.83 -7.72
N ARG A 292 3.09 8.17 -7.24
CA ARG A 292 2.26 9.27 -7.78
C ARG A 292 1.88 10.32 -6.75
N ALA A 293 2.53 10.29 -5.59
CA ALA A 293 2.24 11.22 -4.53
C ALA A 293 3.49 11.51 -3.70
N VAL A 294 3.61 12.75 -3.22
CA VAL A 294 4.64 13.18 -2.27
C VAL A 294 3.99 13.89 -1.10
N PHE A 295 4.44 13.53 0.10
CA PHE A 295 4.08 14.19 1.35
C PHE A 295 5.25 15.07 1.80
N LEU A 296 4.99 16.37 1.97
CA LEU A 296 5.95 17.38 2.45
C LEU A 296 5.67 17.71 3.91
N ARG A 297 6.72 18.07 4.66
CA ARG A 297 6.61 18.64 6.01
C ARG A 297 7.58 19.81 6.15
N GLY A 298 7.11 21.02 5.86
CA GLY A 298 7.94 22.23 5.98
C GLY A 298 9.17 22.22 5.08
N THR A 299 9.04 21.63 3.90
CA THR A 299 10.14 21.25 3.00
C THR A 299 9.71 21.35 1.54
N TRP A 300 10.61 20.94 0.64
CA TRP A 300 10.33 20.89 -0.79
C TRP A 300 10.52 19.50 -1.39
N ALA A 301 9.79 19.24 -2.48
CA ALA A 301 10.05 18.17 -3.42
C ALA A 301 9.88 18.69 -4.84
N SER A 302 10.49 18.02 -5.81
CA SER A 302 10.31 18.34 -7.21
C SER A 302 10.12 17.09 -8.04
N VAL A 303 9.41 17.24 -9.16
CA VAL A 303 9.27 16.22 -10.18
C VAL A 303 9.99 16.69 -11.44
N LYS A 304 10.85 15.84 -11.99
CA LYS A 304 11.42 16.06 -13.31
C LYS A 304 10.42 15.58 -14.36
N LEU A 305 10.05 16.46 -15.29
CA LEU A 305 9.16 16.10 -16.39
C LEU A 305 9.96 15.48 -17.56
N PRO A 306 9.42 14.44 -18.23
CA PRO A 306 10.04 13.87 -19.43
C PRO A 306 10.21 14.91 -20.53
N SER A 307 11.20 14.77 -21.41
CA SER A 307 11.46 15.78 -22.47
C SER A 307 10.26 16.09 -23.37
N ARG A 308 9.40 15.10 -23.66
CA ARG A 308 8.20 15.18 -24.52
C ARG A 308 6.88 15.30 -23.76
N TRP A 309 6.90 15.77 -22.51
CA TRP A 309 5.68 15.98 -21.74
C TRP A 309 4.77 17.03 -22.40
N GLU A 310 3.46 16.82 -22.28
CA GLU A 310 2.41 17.70 -22.77
C GLU A 310 1.54 18.21 -21.63
N THR A 311 1.16 17.32 -20.71
CA THR A 311 0.32 17.68 -19.57
C THR A 311 0.87 17.08 -18.29
N LEU A 312 0.88 17.87 -17.22
CA LEU A 312 0.97 17.40 -15.85
C LEU A 312 -0.36 17.69 -15.16
N GLU A 313 -0.95 16.67 -14.57
CA GLU A 313 -2.13 16.77 -13.71
C GLU A 313 -1.76 16.34 -12.29
N SER A 314 -2.29 17.03 -11.30
CA SER A 314 -2.12 16.66 -9.89
C SER A 314 -3.25 17.20 -9.04
N LYS A 315 -3.49 16.54 -7.91
CA LYS A 315 -4.28 17.06 -6.80
C LYS A 315 -3.35 17.51 -5.68
N VAL A 316 -3.76 18.53 -4.96
CA VAL A 316 -3.01 19.13 -3.85
C VAL A 316 -3.95 19.20 -2.65
N ASP A 317 -3.52 18.64 -1.52
CA ASP A 317 -4.15 18.75 -0.21
C ASP A 317 -3.31 19.65 0.70
N LEU A 318 -3.87 20.80 1.06
CA LEU A 318 -3.32 21.80 1.97
C LEU A 318 -4.10 21.86 3.30
N THR A 319 -4.93 20.86 3.64
CA THR A 319 -5.73 20.90 4.87
C THR A 319 -4.89 20.99 6.15
N GLN A 320 -3.60 20.67 6.07
CA GLN A 320 -2.61 20.77 7.16
C GLN A 320 -1.51 21.81 6.90
N ALA A 321 -1.69 22.69 5.92
CA ALA A 321 -0.76 23.77 5.60
C ALA A 321 -1.51 25.08 5.37
N ARG A 322 -0.76 26.19 5.35
CA ARG A 322 -1.32 27.50 4.99
C ARG A 322 -1.28 27.73 3.49
N SER A 323 -0.17 27.35 2.86
CA SER A 323 0.05 27.57 1.44
C SER A 323 1.02 26.56 0.84
N LEU A 324 1.01 26.50 -0.48
CA LEU A 324 1.99 25.78 -1.29
C LEU A 324 2.50 26.68 -2.41
N THR A 325 3.81 26.80 -2.54
CA THR A 325 4.43 27.47 -3.68
C THR A 325 4.83 26.45 -4.73
N VAL A 326 4.32 26.62 -5.95
CA VAL A 326 4.68 25.84 -7.14
C VAL A 326 5.67 26.65 -7.96
N VAL A 327 6.84 26.08 -8.25
CA VAL A 327 7.95 26.73 -8.95
C VAL A 327 8.25 26.00 -10.26
N LEU A 328 8.41 26.75 -11.35
CA LEU A 328 8.85 26.28 -12.66
C LEU A 328 9.84 27.27 -13.28
N GLY A 329 11.13 26.91 -13.32
CA GLY A 329 12.18 27.84 -13.75
C GLY A 329 12.26 29.05 -12.81
N GLU A 330 12.14 30.26 -13.35
CA GLU A 330 12.07 31.51 -12.57
C GLU A 330 10.64 31.86 -12.12
N HIS A 331 9.64 31.16 -12.65
CA HIS A 331 8.24 31.40 -12.33
C HIS A 331 7.84 30.67 -11.05
N HIS A 332 7.04 31.34 -10.24
CA HIS A 332 6.47 30.77 -9.03
C HIS A 332 5.03 31.24 -8.84
N LEU A 333 4.24 30.42 -8.15
CA LEU A 333 2.88 30.74 -7.75
C LEU A 333 2.58 30.13 -6.39
N THR A 334 2.03 30.94 -5.48
CA THR A 334 1.56 30.47 -4.17
C THR A 334 0.06 30.21 -4.22
N LEU A 335 -0.33 29.00 -3.78
CA LEU A 335 -1.71 28.56 -3.61
C LEU A 335 -2.10 28.68 -2.13
N GLU A 336 -3.22 29.34 -1.84
CA GLU A 336 -3.80 29.49 -0.51
C GLU A 336 -5.24 29.00 -0.53
N GLY A 337 -5.55 27.98 0.27
CA GLY A 337 -6.84 27.31 0.26
C GLY A 337 -6.74 25.91 0.86
N GLN A 338 -7.75 25.06 0.61
CA GLN A 338 -7.78 23.70 1.14
C GLN A 338 -7.28 22.66 0.13
N CYS A 339 -7.94 22.54 -1.02
CA CYS A 339 -7.58 21.55 -2.02
C CYS A 339 -7.67 22.09 -3.44
N PHE A 340 -6.67 21.76 -4.25
CA PHE A 340 -6.53 22.23 -5.62
C PHE A 340 -6.33 21.07 -6.58
N TYR A 341 -7.01 21.11 -7.71
CA TYR A 341 -6.62 20.35 -8.88
C TYR A 341 -5.81 21.26 -9.79
N ALA A 342 -4.62 20.81 -10.16
CA ALA A 342 -3.66 21.56 -10.95
C ALA A 342 -3.41 20.86 -12.28
N VAL A 343 -3.53 21.61 -13.38
CA VAL A 343 -3.22 21.16 -14.73
C VAL A 343 -2.22 22.11 -15.35
N LEU A 344 -1.05 21.61 -15.72
CA LEU A 344 -0.02 22.32 -16.45
C LEU A 344 -0.01 21.76 -17.88
N ASN A 345 -0.25 22.58 -18.89
CA ASN A 345 -0.13 22.19 -20.29
C ASN A 345 1.06 22.87 -20.95
N LYS A 346 1.91 22.09 -21.62
CA LYS A 346 3.07 22.58 -22.37
C LYS A 346 2.72 22.77 -23.85
N ALA A 347 2.95 23.99 -24.33
CA ALA A 347 3.08 24.33 -25.74
C ALA A 347 4.41 25.09 -25.90
N ASP A 348 4.41 26.25 -26.56
CA ASP A 348 5.56 27.17 -26.56
C ASP A 348 5.85 27.74 -25.17
N ASN A 349 4.79 27.92 -24.37
CA ASN A 349 4.81 28.29 -22.97
C ASN A 349 4.06 27.22 -22.16
N VAL A 350 4.21 27.24 -20.83
CA VAL A 350 3.41 26.41 -19.93
C VAL A 350 2.21 27.21 -19.43
N THR A 351 1.00 26.70 -19.68
CA THR A 351 -0.22 27.24 -19.08
C THR A 351 -0.57 26.42 -17.85
N ALA A 352 -0.48 27.02 -16.67
CA ALA A 352 -0.86 26.42 -15.40
C ALA A 352 -2.27 26.88 -15.00
N ARG A 353 -3.17 25.92 -14.75
CA ARG A 353 -4.56 26.16 -14.34
C ARG A 353 -4.85 25.44 -13.03
N PHE A 354 -5.59 26.10 -12.15
CA PHE A 354 -5.92 25.59 -10.82
C PHE A 354 -7.41 25.73 -10.55
N TRP A 355 -8.02 24.67 -10.03
CA TRP A 355 -9.42 24.63 -9.60
C TRP A 355 -9.49 24.24 -8.13
N ASN A 356 -10.36 24.89 -7.36
CA ASN A 356 -10.70 24.41 -6.03
C ASN A 356 -11.67 23.23 -6.13
N PHE A 357 -11.49 22.24 -5.26
CA PHE A 357 -12.43 21.14 -5.08
C PHE A 357 -12.48 20.72 -3.61
N ARG A 358 -13.47 19.91 -3.23
CA ARG A 358 -13.49 19.34 -1.86
C ARG A 358 -12.51 18.19 -1.79
N CYS A 359 -11.65 18.18 -0.78
CA CYS A 359 -10.62 17.14 -0.61
C CYS A 359 -11.18 15.70 -0.57
N SER A 360 -12.45 15.54 -0.18
CA SER A 360 -13.18 14.27 -0.16
C SER A 360 -13.65 13.78 -1.52
N ASP A 361 -13.65 14.63 -2.55
CA ASP A 361 -14.24 14.30 -3.85
C ASP A 361 -13.21 13.56 -4.71
N ASP A 362 -13.63 12.42 -5.28
CA ASP A 362 -12.80 11.63 -6.19
C ASP A 362 -12.65 12.30 -7.56
N ASN A 363 -13.73 12.94 -8.03
CA ASN A 363 -13.82 13.54 -9.36
C ASN A 363 -13.78 15.06 -9.27
N VAL A 364 -12.92 15.66 -10.08
CA VAL A 364 -12.84 17.11 -10.23
C VAL A 364 -13.49 17.48 -11.55
N SER A 365 -14.45 18.40 -11.52
CA SER A 365 -15.00 18.97 -12.76
C SER A 365 -14.13 20.14 -13.23
N THR A 366 -13.54 20.00 -14.42
CA THR A 366 -12.84 21.07 -15.14
C THR A 366 -13.77 21.86 -16.06
N SER A 367 -15.09 21.59 -16.03
CA SER A 367 -16.07 22.30 -16.86
C SER A 367 -16.27 23.76 -16.46
N GLN A 368 -15.87 24.12 -15.24
CA GLN A 368 -15.94 25.47 -14.71
C GLN A 368 -14.64 26.23 -15.00
N THR A 369 -14.73 27.56 -15.04
CA THR A 369 -13.56 28.43 -15.17
C THR A 369 -12.55 28.14 -14.06
N PRO A 370 -11.25 28.02 -14.36
CA PRO A 370 -10.21 27.86 -13.34
C PRO A 370 -10.27 29.01 -12.35
N LEU A 371 -10.05 28.71 -11.06
CA LEU A 371 -9.84 29.75 -10.04
C LEU A 371 -8.65 30.63 -10.43
N MET A 372 -7.63 30.02 -11.01
CA MET A 372 -6.42 30.72 -11.42
C MET A 372 -5.85 30.14 -12.71
N THR A 373 -5.36 31.03 -13.58
CA THR A 373 -4.56 30.68 -14.76
C THR A 373 -3.28 31.51 -14.76
N ARG A 374 -2.14 30.88 -15.07
CA ARG A 374 -0.84 31.52 -15.25
C ARG A 374 -0.18 31.02 -16.52
N LEU A 375 0.49 31.92 -17.23
CA LEU A 375 1.33 31.60 -18.37
C LEU A 375 2.78 31.74 -17.94
N TRP A 376 3.56 30.68 -18.10
CA TRP A 376 4.97 30.62 -17.73
C TRP A 376 5.81 30.41 -18.99
N SER A 377 6.75 31.30 -19.22
CA SER A 377 7.67 31.20 -20.34
C SER A 377 8.72 30.13 -20.06
N VAL A 378 8.85 29.15 -20.96
CA VAL A 378 9.84 28.08 -20.81
C VAL A 378 10.74 28.10 -22.04
N GLY A 379 12.05 28.30 -21.83
CA GLY A 379 13.02 28.31 -22.92
C GLY A 379 13.06 26.96 -23.66
N ALA A 380 13.31 27.00 -24.97
CA ALA A 380 13.44 25.80 -25.78
C ALA A 380 14.58 24.91 -25.24
N GLY A 381 14.25 23.70 -24.78
CA GLY A 381 15.24 22.68 -24.41
C GLY A 381 15.66 22.61 -22.93
N THR A 382 14.99 23.30 -22.01
CA THR A 382 15.27 23.14 -20.58
C THR A 382 14.59 21.89 -20.00
N ASP A 383 15.34 21.10 -19.22
CA ASP A 383 14.79 20.07 -18.33
C ASP A 383 13.72 20.74 -17.45
N THR A 384 12.45 20.43 -17.69
CA THR A 384 11.35 21.08 -16.99
C THR A 384 11.16 20.42 -15.64
N VAL A 385 11.56 21.11 -14.58
CA VAL A 385 11.38 20.65 -13.20
C VAL A 385 10.29 21.48 -12.55
N VAL A 386 9.24 20.81 -12.07
CA VAL A 386 8.21 21.43 -11.23
C VAL A 386 8.57 21.15 -9.78
N ARG A 387 8.74 22.20 -8.99
CA ARG A 387 9.01 22.09 -7.56
C ARG A 387 7.82 22.57 -6.74
N PHE A 388 7.58 21.87 -5.65
CA PHE A 388 6.56 22.13 -4.65
C PHE A 388 7.27 22.48 -3.35
N GLU A 389 7.00 23.66 -2.79
CA GLU A 389 7.63 24.19 -1.57
C GLU A 389 6.55 24.65 -0.59
N SER A 390 6.58 24.17 0.66
CA SER A 390 5.65 24.61 1.71
C SER A 390 6.35 24.65 3.06
N ASP A 391 5.92 25.56 3.92
CA ASP A 391 6.31 25.65 5.34
C ASP A 391 5.51 24.68 6.24
N GLY A 392 4.46 24.05 5.70
CA GLY A 392 3.56 23.15 6.40
C GLY A 392 3.52 21.73 5.84
N ALA A 393 2.54 20.94 6.31
CA ALA A 393 2.30 19.59 5.82
C ALA A 393 1.39 19.63 4.58
N VAL A 394 1.92 19.21 3.43
CA VAL A 394 1.23 19.24 2.14
C VAL A 394 1.33 17.89 1.47
N VAL A 395 0.25 17.49 0.80
CA VAL A 395 0.30 16.34 -0.11
C VAL A 395 0.02 16.77 -1.53
N VAL A 396 0.94 16.45 -2.43
CA VAL A 396 0.68 16.48 -3.87
C VAL A 396 0.50 15.03 -4.31
N TYR A 397 -0.67 14.68 -4.83
CA TYR A 397 -1.06 13.31 -5.15
C TYR A 397 -1.79 13.22 -6.47
N ASP A 398 -2.08 12.00 -6.91
CA ASP A 398 -2.71 11.76 -8.22
C ASP A 398 -1.91 12.44 -9.34
N VAL A 399 -0.57 12.36 -9.25
CA VAL A 399 0.34 13.00 -10.20
C VAL A 399 0.42 12.15 -11.46
N HIS A 400 -0.05 12.72 -12.57
CA HIS A 400 0.01 12.12 -13.90
C HIS A 400 0.79 13.04 -14.83
N VAL A 401 1.79 12.49 -15.52
CA VAL A 401 2.50 13.19 -16.58
C VAL A 401 2.25 12.44 -17.88
N SER A 402 1.62 13.11 -18.84
CA SER A 402 1.43 12.57 -20.18
C SER A 402 2.34 13.30 -21.17
N GLY A 403 2.86 12.56 -22.15
CA GLY A 403 3.55 13.12 -23.29
C GLY A 403 2.88 12.76 -24.60
N SER A 404 3.32 13.39 -25.69
CA SER A 404 3.02 12.89 -27.03
C SER A 404 3.69 11.52 -27.17
N THR A 405 2.87 10.48 -27.07
CA THR A 405 3.26 9.18 -27.57
C THR A 405 3.40 9.33 -29.08
N ALA A 406 4.62 9.49 -29.57
CA ALA A 406 4.94 8.74 -30.78
C ALA A 406 4.64 7.30 -30.39
N ARG A 407 3.49 6.78 -30.85
CA ARG A 407 3.12 5.36 -30.67
C ARG A 407 4.42 4.57 -30.82
N PRO A 408 4.79 3.68 -29.89
CA PRO A 408 5.82 2.72 -30.23
C PRO A 408 5.31 2.07 -31.52
N LEU A 409 6.08 2.16 -32.61
CA LEU A 409 5.83 1.33 -33.76
C LEU A 409 5.66 -0.05 -33.15
N ARG A 410 4.44 -0.60 -33.17
CA ARG A 410 4.24 -2.02 -32.93
C ARG A 410 5.27 -2.67 -33.82
N SER A 411 6.20 -3.36 -33.17
CA SER A 411 7.34 -3.99 -33.81
C SER A 411 6.85 -4.63 -35.10
N ALA A 412 7.36 -4.14 -36.23
CA ALA A 412 7.20 -4.78 -37.52
C ALA A 412 7.97 -6.11 -37.44
N VAL A 413 7.37 -7.09 -36.77
CA VAL A 413 7.79 -8.49 -36.76
C VAL A 413 6.63 -9.26 -37.37
N MET A 414 6.38 -9.07 -38.68
CA MET A 414 5.72 -10.09 -39.49
C MET A 414 5.78 -9.84 -41.01
N VAL A 415 6.93 -9.45 -41.59
CA VAL A 415 7.18 -9.74 -43.03
C VAL A 415 8.68 -9.92 -43.25
N MET A 416 9.23 -11.08 -42.87
CA MET A 416 10.46 -11.65 -43.44
C MET A 416 10.48 -13.14 -43.10
N ALA A 417 9.42 -13.83 -43.51
CA ALA A 417 9.35 -15.28 -43.55
C ALA A 417 8.91 -15.67 -44.97
N LEU A 418 9.72 -15.34 -45.98
CA LEU A 418 9.54 -15.82 -47.37
C LEU A 418 10.80 -15.72 -48.24
N ALA A 419 12.01 -15.74 -47.66
CA ALA A 419 13.25 -15.67 -48.45
C ALA A 419 14.40 -16.58 -47.95
N LEU A 420 14.08 -17.69 -47.27
CA LEU A 420 15.05 -18.75 -46.95
C LEU A 420 14.41 -20.13 -47.18
N ALA A 421 13.94 -20.37 -48.41
CA ALA A 421 13.56 -21.69 -48.90
C ALA A 421 13.84 -21.80 -50.41
N ALA A 422 14.99 -21.27 -50.86
CA ALA A 422 15.43 -21.37 -52.24
C ALA A 422 16.96 -21.28 -52.36
N PHE A 423 17.74 -21.97 -51.53
CA PHE A 423 19.19 -22.15 -51.77
C PHE A 423 19.76 -23.43 -51.12
N TYR A 424 18.98 -24.51 -51.09
CA TYR A 424 19.51 -25.88 -50.93
C TYR A 424 18.75 -26.83 -51.86
N ALA A 425 18.92 -26.60 -53.16
CA ALA A 425 18.82 -27.63 -54.19
C ALA A 425 19.79 -27.21 -55.29
N VAL A 426 20.66 -28.14 -55.71
CA VAL A 426 21.73 -28.01 -56.72
C VAL A 426 23.07 -27.46 -56.17
N THR A 427 23.85 -28.31 -55.50
CA THR A 427 25.03 -29.00 -56.08
C THR A 427 25.57 -30.02 -55.09
#